data_AF-A0A359MV49-F1
#
_entry.id   AF-A0A359MV49-F1
#
_cell.length_a   1.000
_cell.length_b   1.000
_cell.length_c   1.000
_cell.angle_alpha   90.00
_cell.angle_beta   90.00
_cell.angle_gamma   90.00
#
_symmetry.space_group_name_H-M   'P 1'
#
loop_
_entity.id
_entity.type
_entity.pdbx_description
1 polymer ?
#
loop_
_entity_poly.entity_id
_entity_poly.type
_entity_poly.pdbx_seq_one_letter_code
_entity_poly.pdbx_strand_id
1 'polypeptide(L)'
;MTTIVNGHQIASKIYRRIKRQRRASAKLGVVLVGNHKPSQTYVRKKGEAAEYCGVDFLLLHLPSSISTKQLIAEVKQLQQPRFGLTGLIVQLPLPKHVNTGKVLESISPSIDVDCLTQTSLGKLITGSYWIEPPTPGAILEILRYHKVRLVGAKVVLIGAGSLVGRPLANMLFHEQATVSVLNRSTKNMAHYTKTADVIITGVGKPNVLTGAMIKPGAVVIDAGVSFVGKHMYGDIDFASVSKKVKLVTPTPGGVGPLTVAKLIENTVKCAQKLSKES
;
A
#
# COMPACT_ATOMS: atom_id res chain seq x y z
N MET A 1 -5.25 28.25 2.42
CA MET A 1 -5.09 27.58 1.11
C MET A 1 -4.89 26.09 1.34
N THR A 2 -5.47 25.25 0.48
CA THR A 2 -5.35 23.78 0.57
C THR A 2 -4.08 23.32 -0.13
N THR A 3 -3.31 22.44 0.51
CA THR A 3 -2.17 21.75 -0.12
C THR A 3 -2.66 20.51 -0.85
N ILE A 4 -2.42 20.43 -2.16
CA ILE A 4 -2.67 19.21 -2.93
C ILE A 4 -1.36 18.41 -2.99
N VAL A 5 -1.40 17.16 -2.52
CA VAL A 5 -0.21 16.30 -2.48
C VAL A 5 0.23 15.92 -3.88
N ASN A 6 1.51 16.12 -4.18
CA ASN A 6 2.14 15.57 -5.39
C ASN A 6 2.87 14.27 -5.03
N GLY A 7 2.20 13.14 -5.21
CA GLY A 7 2.75 11.83 -4.86
C GLY A 7 3.96 11.45 -5.70
N HIS A 8 4.00 11.84 -6.97
CA HIS A 8 5.15 11.58 -7.84
C HIS A 8 6.42 12.27 -7.34
N GLN A 9 6.30 13.50 -6.83
CA GLN A 9 7.43 14.23 -6.24
C GLN A 9 8.00 13.51 -5.02
N ILE A 10 7.13 13.01 -4.13
CA ILE A 10 7.55 12.29 -2.91
C ILE A 10 8.15 10.94 -3.30
N ALA A 11 7.51 10.19 -4.20
CA ALA A 11 8.03 8.92 -4.72
C ALA A 11 9.43 9.08 -5.35
N SER A 12 9.66 10.14 -6.12
CA SER A 12 10.98 10.45 -6.69
C SER A 12 12.06 10.64 -5.62
N LYS A 13 11.73 11.21 -4.45
CA LYS A 13 12.67 11.32 -3.33
C LYS A 13 13.04 9.95 -2.75
N ILE A 14 12.06 9.04 -2.64
CA ILE A 14 12.28 7.66 -2.20
C ILE A 14 13.19 6.93 -3.20
N TYR A 15 12.89 7.00 -4.51
CA TYR A 15 13.73 6.35 -5.52
C TYR A 15 15.17 6.87 -5.51
N ARG A 16 15.38 8.19 -5.34
CA ARG A 16 16.73 8.76 -5.21
C ARG A 16 17.45 8.29 -3.95
N ARG A 17 16.74 8.12 -2.83
CA ARG A 17 17.30 7.53 -1.60
C ARG A 17 17.74 6.10 -1.85
N ILE A 18 16.91 5.29 -2.52
CA ILE A 18 17.24 3.90 -2.87
C ILE A 18 18.50 3.85 -3.75
N LYS A 19 18.58 4.64 -4.82
CA LYS A 19 19.74 4.65 -5.72
C LYS A 19 21.06 5.04 -5.04
N ARG A 20 20.99 5.90 -4.01
CA ARG A 20 22.15 6.26 -3.18
C ARG A 20 22.57 5.13 -2.25
N GLN A 21 21.65 4.26 -1.86
CA GLN A 21 21.91 3.10 -1.02
C GLN A 21 22.42 1.93 -1.88
N ARG A 22 23.68 1.97 -2.32
CA ARG A 22 24.32 0.80 -2.96
C ARG A 22 24.78 -0.21 -1.90
N ARG A 23 24.55 -1.52 -2.15
CA ARG A 23 25.44 -2.67 -1.83
C ARG A 23 24.77 -4.06 -1.66
N ALA A 24 23.45 -4.20 -1.74
CA ALA A 24 22.80 -5.51 -1.75
C ALA A 24 22.14 -5.77 -3.12
N SER A 25 22.38 -6.95 -3.70
CA SER A 25 21.73 -7.39 -4.95
C SER A 25 20.26 -7.65 -4.67
N ALA A 26 19.40 -6.67 -4.94
CA ALA A 26 17.97 -6.76 -4.68
C ALA A 26 17.24 -7.29 -5.91
N LYS A 27 16.32 -8.23 -5.70
CA LYS A 27 15.51 -8.82 -6.76
C LYS A 27 14.07 -9.02 -6.33
N LEU A 28 13.15 -8.41 -7.08
CA LEU A 28 11.71 -8.49 -6.88
C LEU A 28 11.10 -9.54 -7.82
N GLY A 29 10.49 -10.57 -7.22
CA GLY A 29 9.59 -11.49 -7.91
C GLY A 29 8.14 -11.01 -7.84
N VAL A 30 7.43 -11.09 -8.97
CA VAL A 30 6.00 -10.78 -9.06
C VAL A 30 5.27 -11.94 -9.71
N VAL A 31 4.26 -12.46 -9.03
CA VAL A 31 3.34 -13.46 -9.60
C VAL A 31 2.06 -12.76 -10.05
N LEU A 32 1.76 -12.83 -11.34
CA LEU A 32 0.54 -12.30 -11.95
C LEU A 32 -0.33 -13.45 -12.44
N VAL A 33 -1.61 -13.46 -12.04
CA VAL A 33 -2.57 -14.49 -12.47
C VAL A 33 -3.66 -13.86 -13.35
N GLY A 34 -3.81 -14.36 -14.57
CA GLY A 34 -4.81 -13.90 -15.53
C GLY A 34 -4.46 -12.58 -16.22
N ASN A 35 -5.46 -11.96 -16.86
CA ASN A 35 -5.27 -10.84 -17.80
C ASN A 35 -6.02 -9.55 -17.39
N HIS A 36 -6.21 -9.34 -16.09
CA HIS A 36 -6.87 -8.14 -15.60
C HIS A 36 -6.04 -6.89 -15.94
N LYS A 37 -6.55 -6.04 -16.84
CA LYS A 37 -5.81 -4.88 -17.41
C LYS A 37 -5.25 -3.91 -16.36
N PRO A 38 -6.00 -3.53 -15.29
CA PRO A 38 -5.43 -2.72 -14.21
C PRO A 38 -4.23 -3.39 -13.53
N SER A 39 -4.31 -4.71 -13.27
CA SER A 39 -3.21 -5.47 -12.65
C SER A 39 -1.96 -5.47 -13.53
N GLN A 40 -2.10 -5.68 -14.85
CA GLN A 40 -0.99 -5.60 -15.80
C GLN A 40 -0.32 -4.22 -15.80
N THR A 41 -1.11 -3.15 -15.72
CA THR A 41 -0.58 -1.78 -15.65
C THR A 41 0.21 -1.55 -14.37
N TYR A 42 -0.27 -2.04 -13.22
CA TYR A 42 0.45 -1.94 -11.95
C TYR A 42 1.74 -2.76 -11.97
N VAL A 43 1.72 -3.98 -12.51
CA VAL A 43 2.91 -4.83 -12.63
C VAL A 43 3.96 -4.17 -13.52
N ARG A 44 3.57 -3.61 -14.66
CA ARG A 44 4.48 -2.88 -15.55
C ARG A 44 5.16 -1.72 -14.81
N LYS A 45 4.38 -0.90 -14.10
CA LYS A 45 4.92 0.21 -13.28
C LYS A 45 5.90 -0.25 -12.19
N LYS A 46 5.68 -1.43 -11.61
CA LYS A 46 6.62 -2.04 -10.64
C LYS A 46 7.93 -2.42 -11.32
N GLY A 47 7.87 -3.01 -12.51
CA GLY A 47 9.05 -3.31 -13.32
C GLY A 47 9.85 -2.07 -13.70
N GLU A 48 9.17 -1.04 -14.24
CA GLU A 48 9.79 0.26 -14.57
C GLU A 48 10.47 0.90 -13.34
N ALA A 49 9.83 0.85 -12.17
CA ALA A 49 10.40 1.38 -10.94
C ALA A 49 11.58 0.57 -10.40
N ALA A 50 11.52 -0.76 -10.52
CA ALA A 50 12.60 -1.66 -10.15
C ALA A 50 13.85 -1.39 -11.01
N GLU A 51 13.68 -1.34 -12.33
CA GLU A 51 14.73 -1.00 -13.29
C GLU A 51 15.36 0.37 -13.00
N TYR A 52 14.53 1.41 -12.79
CA TYR A 52 15.01 2.74 -12.46
C TYR A 52 15.90 2.78 -11.20
N CYS A 53 15.59 1.91 -10.23
CA CYS A 53 16.30 1.81 -8.96
C CYS A 53 17.47 0.82 -8.99
N GLY A 54 17.68 0.08 -10.07
CA GLY A 54 18.70 -0.99 -10.15
C GLY A 54 18.33 -2.22 -9.33
N VAL A 55 17.03 -2.54 -9.25
CA VAL A 55 16.50 -3.76 -8.62
C VAL A 55 16.12 -4.74 -9.73
N ASP A 56 16.64 -5.96 -9.67
CA ASP A 56 16.29 -7.00 -10.64
C ASP A 56 14.81 -7.34 -10.54
N PHE A 57 14.19 -7.68 -11.67
CA PHE A 57 12.75 -7.93 -11.73
C PHE A 57 12.48 -9.28 -12.42
N LEU A 58 11.68 -10.11 -11.76
CA LEU A 58 11.21 -11.38 -12.30
C LEU A 58 9.68 -11.41 -12.29
N LEU A 59 9.08 -11.57 -13.47
CA LEU A 59 7.64 -11.73 -13.62
C LEU A 59 7.29 -13.17 -13.97
N LEU A 60 6.47 -13.80 -13.13
CA LEU A 60 5.80 -15.06 -13.44
C LEU A 60 4.35 -14.77 -13.78
N HIS A 61 3.97 -14.96 -15.05
CA HIS A 61 2.60 -14.78 -15.52
C HIS A 61 1.91 -16.13 -15.71
N LEU A 62 0.82 -16.37 -14.98
CA LEU A 62 0.09 -17.62 -14.93
C LEU A 62 -1.34 -17.45 -15.46
N PRO A 63 -1.97 -18.50 -16.02
CA PRO A 63 -3.31 -18.43 -16.55
C PRO A 63 -4.35 -18.22 -15.44
N SER A 64 -5.47 -17.57 -15.76
CA SER A 64 -6.56 -17.36 -14.80
C SER A 64 -7.21 -18.64 -14.31
N SER A 65 -7.08 -19.75 -15.04
CA SER A 65 -7.61 -21.07 -14.69
C SER A 65 -6.80 -21.81 -13.63
N ILE A 66 -5.64 -21.31 -13.22
CA ILE A 66 -4.77 -21.98 -12.24
C ILE A 66 -5.51 -22.26 -10.93
N SER A 67 -5.31 -23.45 -10.36
CA SER A 67 -5.86 -23.80 -9.05
C SER A 67 -5.03 -23.21 -7.90
N THR A 68 -5.64 -23.13 -6.71
CA THR A 68 -4.92 -22.73 -5.48
C THR A 68 -3.68 -23.59 -5.24
N LYS A 69 -3.79 -24.92 -5.42
CA LYS A 69 -2.69 -25.86 -5.17
C LYS A 69 -1.51 -25.63 -6.13
N GLN A 70 -1.81 -25.46 -7.42
CA GLN A 70 -0.80 -25.17 -8.44
C GLN A 70 -0.12 -23.82 -8.18
N LEU A 71 -0.90 -22.77 -7.88
CA LEU A 71 -0.34 -21.45 -7.60
C LEU A 71 0.59 -21.45 -6.37
N ILE A 72 0.24 -22.17 -5.31
CA ILE A 72 1.12 -22.35 -4.14
C ILE A 72 2.42 -23.06 -4.54
N ALA A 73 2.35 -24.08 -5.40
CA ALA A 73 3.55 -24.78 -5.86
C ALA A 73 4.49 -23.83 -6.64
N GLU A 74 3.95 -23.02 -7.55
CA GLU A 74 4.71 -22.00 -8.29
C GLU A 74 5.34 -20.95 -7.37
N VAL A 75 4.58 -20.44 -6.40
CA VAL A 75 5.07 -19.47 -5.41
C VAL A 75 6.20 -20.07 -4.57
N LYS A 76 6.11 -21.34 -4.16
CA LYS A 76 7.20 -22.03 -3.46
C LYS A 76 8.40 -22.28 -4.35
N GLN A 77 8.19 -22.58 -5.63
CA GLN A 77 9.26 -22.80 -6.59
C GLN A 77 10.07 -21.52 -6.81
N LEU A 78 9.42 -20.36 -6.92
CA LEU A 78 10.09 -19.07 -7.09
C LEU A 78 10.99 -18.68 -5.92
N GLN A 79 10.76 -19.23 -4.74
CA GLN A 79 11.54 -18.92 -3.53
C GLN A 79 12.81 -19.77 -3.40
N GLN A 80 13.05 -20.70 -4.34
CA GLN A 80 14.27 -21.50 -4.32
C GLN A 80 15.51 -20.61 -4.51
N PRO A 81 16.64 -20.90 -3.82
CA PRO A 81 17.84 -20.05 -3.84
C PRO A 81 18.35 -19.67 -5.23
N ARG A 82 18.19 -20.55 -6.23
CA ARG A 82 18.56 -20.31 -7.62
C ARG A 82 17.91 -19.07 -8.25
N PHE A 83 16.74 -18.66 -7.76
CA PHE A 83 16.07 -17.45 -8.25
C PHE A 83 16.60 -16.17 -7.61
N GLY A 84 17.24 -16.27 -6.43
CA GLY A 84 17.87 -15.16 -5.73
C GLY A 84 16.89 -14.04 -5.33
N LEU A 85 15.62 -14.36 -5.06
CA LEU A 85 14.62 -13.36 -4.71
C LEU A 85 14.89 -12.79 -3.32
N THR A 86 14.86 -11.46 -3.21
CA THR A 86 14.89 -10.75 -1.93
C THR A 86 13.55 -10.07 -1.64
N GLY A 87 12.63 -10.07 -2.59
CA GLY A 87 11.24 -9.68 -2.41
C GLY A 87 10.34 -10.51 -3.30
N LEU A 88 9.17 -10.89 -2.81
CA LEU A 88 8.16 -11.61 -3.56
C LEU A 88 6.78 -11.05 -3.27
N ILE A 89 6.00 -10.84 -4.33
CA ILE A 89 4.58 -10.50 -4.22
C ILE A 89 3.73 -11.39 -5.12
N VAL A 90 2.47 -11.55 -4.71
CA VAL A 90 1.40 -12.07 -5.56
C VAL A 90 0.44 -10.93 -5.87
N GLN A 91 0.35 -10.55 -7.14
CA GLN A 91 -0.45 -9.42 -7.57
C GLN A 91 -1.94 -9.71 -7.39
N LEU A 92 -2.59 -8.88 -6.56
CA LEU A 92 -4.03 -8.94 -6.31
C LEU A 92 -4.84 -8.05 -7.29
N PRO A 93 -6.14 -8.33 -7.49
CA PRO A 93 -6.88 -9.48 -6.96
C PRO A 93 -6.56 -10.78 -7.70
N LEU A 94 -6.61 -11.91 -6.99
CA LEU A 94 -6.59 -13.24 -7.59
C LEU A 94 -7.99 -13.64 -8.09
N PRO A 95 -8.09 -14.61 -9.02
CA PRO A 95 -9.38 -15.17 -9.41
C PRO A 95 -10.20 -15.68 -8.22
N LYS A 96 -11.53 -15.59 -8.28
CA LYS A 96 -12.42 -15.89 -7.15
C LYS A 96 -12.32 -17.32 -6.62
N HIS A 97 -11.97 -18.29 -7.46
CA HIS A 97 -11.79 -19.70 -7.07
C HIS A 97 -10.45 -19.97 -6.38
N VAL A 98 -9.53 -19.00 -6.37
CA VAL A 98 -8.23 -19.12 -5.72
C VAL A 98 -8.32 -18.61 -4.29
N ASN A 99 -7.91 -19.44 -3.33
CA ASN A 99 -7.84 -19.03 -1.93
C ASN A 99 -6.62 -18.12 -1.72
N THR A 100 -6.88 -16.81 -1.71
CA THR A 100 -5.85 -15.78 -1.57
C THR A 100 -5.05 -15.92 -0.27
N GLY A 101 -5.71 -16.23 0.86
CA GLY A 101 -5.02 -16.37 2.14
C GLY A 101 -3.99 -17.50 2.13
N LYS A 102 -4.36 -18.68 1.60
CA LYS A 102 -3.43 -19.82 1.49
C LYS A 102 -2.23 -19.53 0.58
N VAL A 103 -2.44 -18.76 -0.48
CA VAL A 103 -1.38 -18.37 -1.42
C VAL A 103 -0.42 -17.38 -0.76
N LEU A 104 -0.93 -16.34 -0.11
CA LEU A 104 -0.11 -15.35 0.56
C LEU A 104 0.72 -15.97 1.70
N GLU A 105 0.14 -16.88 2.48
CA GLU A 105 0.86 -17.58 3.56
C GLU A 105 1.93 -18.57 3.05
N SER A 106 1.98 -18.85 1.75
CA SER A 106 3.08 -19.63 1.16
C SER A 106 4.34 -18.82 0.88
N ILE A 107 4.29 -17.50 1.04
CA ILE A 107 5.44 -16.59 0.90
C ILE A 107 6.24 -16.58 2.22
N SER A 108 7.55 -16.73 2.13
CA SER A 108 8.46 -16.63 3.29
C SER A 108 8.39 -15.21 3.86
N PRO A 109 8.18 -15.04 5.18
CA PRO A 109 8.13 -13.71 5.81
C PRO A 109 9.41 -12.88 5.68
N SER A 110 10.54 -13.50 5.31
CA SER A 110 11.82 -12.81 5.07
C SER A 110 11.83 -11.97 3.78
N ILE A 111 11.00 -12.34 2.80
CA ILE A 111 10.89 -11.71 1.48
C ILE A 111 9.46 -11.25 1.16
N ASP A 112 8.57 -11.26 2.15
CA ASP A 112 7.20 -10.72 2.07
C ASP A 112 7.21 -9.18 2.08
N VAL A 113 7.56 -8.59 0.93
CA VAL A 113 7.72 -7.13 0.77
C VAL A 113 6.38 -6.38 0.71
N ASP A 114 5.26 -7.08 0.56
CA ASP A 114 3.90 -6.54 0.64
C ASP A 114 3.33 -6.63 2.09
N CYS A 115 3.99 -7.36 2.98
CA CYS A 115 3.61 -7.55 4.39
C CYS A 115 2.22 -8.17 4.57
N LEU A 116 1.88 -9.17 3.76
CA LEU A 116 0.53 -9.77 3.75
C LEU A 116 0.45 -11.16 4.40
N THR A 117 1.59 -11.74 4.78
CA THR A 117 1.60 -12.98 5.60
C THR A 117 1.12 -12.69 7.01
N GLN A 118 0.60 -13.71 7.69
CA GLN A 118 0.19 -13.60 9.09
C GLN A 118 1.36 -13.20 9.99
N THR A 119 2.56 -13.72 9.70
CA THR A 119 3.78 -13.36 10.43
C THR A 119 4.12 -11.88 10.29
N SER A 120 4.08 -11.32 9.08
CA SER A 120 4.34 -9.89 8.86
C SER A 120 3.30 -9.00 9.55
N LEU A 121 2.02 -9.40 9.51
CA LEU A 121 0.95 -8.69 10.21
C LEU A 121 1.10 -8.78 11.74
N GLY A 122 1.51 -9.92 12.28
CA GLY A 122 1.81 -10.06 13.71
C GLY A 122 2.95 -9.15 14.17
N LYS A 123 4.00 -9.00 13.36
CA LYS A 123 5.08 -8.02 13.60
C LYS A 123 4.57 -6.58 13.58
N LEU A 124 3.62 -6.27 12.69
CA LEU A 124 3.00 -4.95 12.63
C LEU A 124 2.21 -4.62 13.90
N ILE A 125 1.42 -5.58 14.40
CA ILE A 125 0.63 -5.43 15.63
C ILE A 125 1.56 -5.22 16.84
N THR A 126 2.60 -6.04 16.97
CA THR A 126 3.56 -5.97 18.09
C THR A 126 4.53 -4.80 18.01
N GLY A 127 4.58 -4.07 16.88
CA GLY A 127 5.53 -2.98 16.67
C GLY A 127 6.95 -3.44 16.32
N SER A 128 7.17 -4.74 16.10
CA SER A 128 8.48 -5.34 15.75
C SER A 128 8.76 -5.40 14.24
N TYR A 129 7.92 -4.75 13.44
CA TYR A 129 8.09 -4.66 11.99
C TYR A 129 9.28 -3.76 11.63
N TRP A 130 9.97 -4.10 10.55
CA TRP A 130 11.15 -3.37 10.04
C TRP A 130 10.98 -2.91 8.58
N ILE A 131 9.92 -3.40 7.93
CA ILE A 131 9.36 -2.90 6.67
C ILE A 131 7.89 -2.58 6.91
N GLU A 132 7.37 -1.61 6.16
CA GLU A 132 5.97 -1.16 6.26
C GLU A 132 5.18 -1.72 5.07
N PRO A 133 3.91 -2.16 5.24
CA PRO A 133 3.09 -2.53 4.10
C PRO A 133 3.00 -1.35 3.10
N PRO A 134 3.13 -1.56 1.78
CA PRO A 134 3.45 -0.45 0.87
C PRO A 134 2.46 0.71 0.86
N THR A 135 1.15 0.45 0.87
CA THR A 135 0.13 1.51 0.88
C THR A 135 0.04 2.21 2.25
N PRO A 136 -0.07 1.51 3.40
CA PRO A 136 0.07 2.13 4.72
C PRO A 136 1.35 2.96 4.90
N GLY A 137 2.50 2.42 4.48
CA GLY A 137 3.78 3.13 4.53
C GLY A 137 3.81 4.37 3.62
N ALA A 138 3.16 4.31 2.44
CA ALA A 138 3.00 5.46 1.56
C ALA A 138 2.18 6.58 2.21
N ILE A 139 1.09 6.22 2.91
CA ILE A 139 0.23 7.17 3.62
C ILE A 139 1.01 7.85 4.75
N LEU A 140 1.73 7.07 5.58
CA LEU A 140 2.58 7.65 6.62
C LEU A 140 3.70 8.52 6.04
N GLU A 141 4.32 8.13 4.92
CA GLU A 141 5.33 8.95 4.26
C GLU A 141 4.77 10.31 3.82
N ILE A 142 3.56 10.36 3.27
CA ILE A 142 2.88 11.63 2.92
C ILE A 142 2.67 12.49 4.17
N LEU A 143 2.15 11.90 5.24
CA LEU A 143 1.90 12.60 6.50
C LEU A 143 3.20 13.15 7.10
N ARG A 144 4.27 12.35 7.12
CA ARG A 144 5.62 12.73 7.58
C ARG A 144 6.21 13.84 6.70
N TYR A 145 6.11 13.70 5.38
CA TYR A 145 6.62 14.69 4.41
C TYR A 145 6.00 16.07 4.62
N HIS A 146 4.69 16.11 4.90
CA HIS A 146 3.96 17.33 5.18
C HIS A 146 3.93 17.72 6.66
N LYS A 147 4.74 17.06 7.50
CA LYS A 147 4.87 17.34 8.94
C LYS A 147 3.53 17.34 9.69
N VAL A 148 2.62 16.43 9.30
CA VAL A 148 1.34 16.26 10.00
C VAL A 148 1.62 15.58 11.34
N ARG A 149 1.35 16.30 12.44
CA ARG A 149 1.49 15.75 13.79
C ARG A 149 0.41 14.70 14.06
N LEU A 150 0.83 13.47 14.37
CA LEU A 150 -0.06 12.34 14.68
C LEU A 150 -0.24 12.10 16.18
N VAL A 151 0.74 12.46 17.01
CA VAL A 151 0.66 12.31 18.47
C VAL A 151 -0.56 13.06 19.01
N GLY A 152 -1.51 12.32 19.58
CA GLY A 152 -2.78 12.83 20.12
C GLY A 152 -3.83 13.20 19.07
N ALA A 153 -3.53 13.05 17.78
CA ALA A 153 -4.47 13.39 16.71
C ALA A 153 -5.62 12.38 16.62
N LYS A 154 -6.83 12.86 16.33
CA LYS A 154 -8.00 12.02 16.01
C LYS A 154 -7.94 11.61 14.54
N VAL A 155 -7.64 10.34 14.29
CA VAL A 155 -7.56 9.78 12.94
C VAL A 155 -8.77 8.89 12.68
N VAL A 156 -9.48 9.15 11.58
CA VAL A 156 -10.58 8.30 11.11
C VAL A 156 -10.14 7.55 9.87
N LEU A 157 -10.14 6.22 9.94
CA LEU A 157 -9.94 5.34 8.80
C LEU A 157 -11.29 4.87 8.27
N ILE A 158 -11.60 5.21 7.01
CA ILE A 158 -12.79 4.72 6.31
C ILE A 158 -12.37 3.51 5.49
N GLY A 159 -12.68 2.32 6.01
CA GLY A 159 -12.32 1.04 5.44
C GLY A 159 -11.45 0.21 6.40
N ALA A 160 -11.85 -1.04 6.62
CA ALA A 160 -11.17 -2.01 7.49
C ALA A 160 -10.52 -3.17 6.70
N GLY A 161 -10.13 -2.92 5.44
CA GLY A 161 -9.51 -3.90 4.57
C GLY A 161 -8.14 -4.36 5.07
N SER A 162 -7.69 -5.53 4.60
CA SER A 162 -6.36 -6.09 4.93
C SER A 162 -5.19 -5.35 4.29
N LEU A 163 -5.43 -4.62 3.18
CA LEU A 163 -4.37 -3.93 2.43
C LEU A 163 -4.07 -2.52 2.94
N VAL A 164 -5.05 -1.86 3.57
CA VAL A 164 -4.94 -0.46 4.02
C VAL A 164 -5.41 -0.32 5.46
N GLY A 165 -6.71 -0.47 5.70
CA GLY A 165 -7.34 -0.11 6.98
C GLY A 165 -6.71 -0.76 8.22
N ARG A 166 -6.75 -2.10 8.30
CA ARG A 166 -6.22 -2.84 9.45
C ARG A 166 -4.72 -2.63 9.68
N PRO A 167 -3.84 -2.76 8.68
CA PRO A 167 -2.42 -2.51 8.91
C PRO A 167 -2.14 -1.05 9.30
N LEU A 168 -2.78 -0.08 8.63
CA LEU A 168 -2.58 1.33 8.94
C LEU A 168 -3.07 1.71 10.33
N ALA A 169 -4.18 1.13 10.81
CA ALA A 169 -4.66 1.35 12.18
C ALA A 169 -3.59 1.00 13.21
N ASN A 170 -2.94 -0.17 13.05
CA ASN A 170 -1.87 -0.60 13.94
C ASN A 170 -0.66 0.34 13.87
N MET A 171 -0.26 0.76 12.66
CA MET A 171 0.84 1.71 12.49
C MET A 171 0.53 3.07 13.14
N LEU A 172 -0.70 3.56 13.02
CA LEU A 172 -1.13 4.82 13.63
C LEU A 172 -1.19 4.75 15.16
N PHE A 173 -1.50 3.59 15.74
CA PHE A 173 -1.40 3.40 17.20
C PHE A 173 0.05 3.57 17.68
N HIS A 174 1.03 3.02 16.95
CA HIS A 174 2.46 3.21 17.25
C HIS A 174 2.90 4.67 17.10
N GLU A 175 2.25 5.43 16.23
CA GLU A 175 2.43 6.89 16.07
C GLU A 175 1.65 7.73 17.13
N GLN A 176 1.09 7.06 18.15
CA GLN A 176 0.36 7.67 19.27
C GLN A 176 -0.90 8.47 18.85
N ALA A 177 -1.54 8.06 17.76
CA ALA A 177 -2.80 8.64 17.32
C ALA A 177 -4.01 7.96 18.00
N THR A 178 -5.10 8.71 18.18
CA THR A 178 -6.42 8.15 18.54
C THR A 178 -7.13 7.73 17.26
N VAL A 179 -7.33 6.42 17.04
CA VAL A 179 -7.82 5.90 15.76
C VAL A 179 -9.24 5.36 15.86
N SER A 180 -10.13 5.80 14.96
CA SER A 180 -11.44 5.20 14.72
C SER A 180 -11.46 4.50 13.36
N VAL A 181 -11.69 3.19 13.34
CA VAL A 181 -11.75 2.39 12.10
C VAL A 181 -13.21 2.12 11.74
N LEU A 182 -13.67 2.75 10.66
CA LEU A 182 -15.04 2.64 10.17
C LEU A 182 -15.14 1.55 9.11
N ASN A 183 -16.28 0.89 9.05
CA ASN A 183 -16.59 -0.17 8.11
C ASN A 183 -18.03 -0.04 7.60
N ARG A 184 -18.45 -0.98 6.74
CA ARG A 184 -19.79 -0.97 6.12
C ARG A 184 -20.95 -0.98 7.13
N SER A 185 -20.73 -1.43 8.36
CA SER A 185 -21.74 -1.52 9.41
C SER A 185 -21.72 -0.31 10.34
N THR A 186 -20.77 0.60 10.19
CA THR A 186 -20.72 1.85 10.96
C THR A 186 -21.92 2.72 10.63
N LYS A 187 -22.74 3.01 11.63
CA LYS A 187 -23.83 3.99 11.52
C LYS A 187 -23.26 5.41 11.67
N ASN A 188 -23.83 6.36 10.91
CA ASN A 188 -23.49 7.78 10.97
C ASN A 188 -21.98 8.08 10.86
N MET A 189 -21.38 7.78 9.71
CA MET A 189 -19.97 8.08 9.44
C MET A 189 -19.61 9.57 9.64
N ALA A 190 -20.56 10.49 9.41
CA ALA A 190 -20.38 11.92 9.59
C ALA A 190 -20.04 12.30 11.04
N HIS A 191 -20.58 11.57 12.02
CA HIS A 191 -20.30 11.80 13.44
C HIS A 191 -18.79 11.71 13.75
N TYR A 192 -18.12 10.69 13.21
CA TYR A 192 -16.69 10.49 13.40
C TYR A 192 -15.86 11.47 12.57
N THR A 193 -16.18 11.58 11.27
CA THR A 193 -15.39 12.38 10.30
C THR A 193 -15.43 13.89 10.59
N LYS A 194 -16.52 14.41 11.17
CA LYS A 194 -16.62 15.83 11.55
C LYS A 194 -15.76 16.23 12.76
N THR A 195 -15.14 15.30 13.46
CA THR A 195 -14.23 15.61 14.58
C THR A 195 -12.77 15.26 14.29
N ALA A 196 -12.52 14.51 13.21
CA ALA A 196 -11.22 13.98 12.84
C ALA A 196 -10.22 15.06 12.41
N ASP A 197 -9.00 15.01 12.93
CA ASP A 197 -7.85 15.80 12.46
C ASP A 197 -7.31 15.27 11.13
N VAL A 198 -7.34 13.94 10.97
CA VAL A 198 -6.90 13.24 9.76
C VAL A 198 -7.99 12.23 9.38
N ILE A 199 -8.40 12.22 8.11
CA ILE A 199 -9.31 11.23 7.55
C ILE A 199 -8.57 10.50 6.44
N ILE A 200 -8.63 9.17 6.44
CA ILE A 200 -7.95 8.33 5.46
C ILE A 200 -8.96 7.33 4.89
N THR A 201 -9.10 7.28 3.57
CA THR A 201 -10.03 6.39 2.88
C THR A 201 -9.31 5.25 2.17
N GLY A 202 -9.92 4.07 2.14
CA GLY A 202 -9.38 2.89 1.47
C GLY A 202 -10.44 1.80 1.26
N VAL A 203 -11.58 2.17 0.69
CA VAL A 203 -12.72 1.28 0.39
C VAL A 203 -12.88 0.94 -1.08
N GLY A 204 -12.30 1.74 -1.99
CA GLY A 204 -12.38 1.51 -3.44
C GLY A 204 -13.78 1.77 -4.01
N LYS A 205 -14.45 2.83 -3.55
CA LYS A 205 -15.78 3.25 -3.99
C LYS A 205 -15.83 4.78 -4.13
N PRO A 206 -16.18 5.32 -5.30
CA PRO A 206 -16.25 6.76 -5.52
C PRO A 206 -17.18 7.50 -4.55
N ASN A 207 -16.83 8.74 -4.20
CA ASN A 207 -17.68 9.71 -3.50
C ASN A 207 -18.20 9.24 -2.13
N VAL A 208 -17.49 8.34 -1.44
CA VAL A 208 -17.83 7.89 -0.08
C VAL A 208 -17.65 9.01 0.93
N LEU A 209 -16.65 9.87 0.76
CA LEU A 209 -16.41 11.02 1.62
C LEU A 209 -16.62 12.32 0.84
N THR A 210 -17.51 13.18 1.33
CA THR A 210 -17.77 14.51 0.76
C THR A 210 -17.35 15.62 1.72
N GLY A 211 -17.17 16.84 1.21
CA GLY A 211 -16.79 18.00 2.02
C GLY A 211 -17.78 18.26 3.17
N ALA A 212 -19.07 17.97 3.03
CA ALA A 212 -20.07 18.18 4.09
C ALA A 212 -19.80 17.34 5.36
N MET A 213 -19.02 16.27 5.23
CA MET A 213 -18.71 15.32 6.30
C MET A 213 -17.44 15.69 7.08
N ILE A 214 -16.73 16.74 6.67
CA ILE A 214 -15.37 17.01 7.14
C ILE A 214 -15.32 18.34 7.88
N LYS A 215 -14.54 18.40 8.96
CA LYS A 215 -14.24 19.66 9.65
C LYS A 215 -13.28 20.54 8.85
N PRO A 216 -13.44 21.87 8.86
CA PRO A 216 -12.45 22.76 8.26
C PRO A 216 -11.04 22.50 8.79
N GLY A 217 -10.05 22.53 7.90
CA GLY A 217 -8.64 22.36 8.26
C GLY A 217 -8.19 20.92 8.54
N ALA A 218 -9.05 19.91 8.36
CA ALA A 218 -8.65 18.50 8.43
C ALA A 218 -7.60 18.15 7.36
N VAL A 219 -6.89 17.05 7.56
CA VAL A 219 -6.06 16.38 6.55
C VAL A 219 -6.86 15.23 5.95
N VAL A 220 -6.85 15.08 4.62
CA VAL A 220 -7.51 13.96 3.95
C VAL A 220 -6.52 13.20 3.05
N ILE A 221 -6.40 11.90 3.27
CA ILE A 221 -5.62 11.00 2.43
C ILE A 221 -6.56 9.99 1.77
N ASP A 222 -6.65 10.05 0.46
CA ASP A 222 -7.39 9.11 -0.37
C ASP A 222 -6.48 8.02 -0.93
N ALA A 223 -6.59 6.83 -0.35
CA ALA A 223 -5.92 5.61 -0.84
C ALA A 223 -6.89 4.68 -1.57
N GLY A 224 -8.13 5.11 -1.77
CA GLY A 224 -9.12 4.42 -2.56
C GLY A 224 -8.75 4.38 -4.02
N VAL A 225 -8.97 3.23 -4.66
CA VAL A 225 -8.87 3.12 -6.10
C VAL A 225 -10.04 2.31 -6.62
N SER A 226 -10.79 2.92 -7.52
CA SER A 226 -11.84 2.28 -8.30
C SER A 226 -11.69 2.66 -9.77
N PHE A 227 -12.23 1.83 -10.66
CA PHE A 227 -12.22 2.09 -12.09
C PHE A 227 -13.64 2.10 -12.61
N VAL A 228 -14.02 3.17 -13.31
CA VAL A 228 -15.25 3.26 -14.08
C VAL A 228 -14.85 3.43 -15.54
N GLY A 229 -15.03 2.36 -16.33
CA GLY A 229 -14.45 2.27 -17.67
C GLY A 229 -12.92 2.34 -17.62
N LYS A 230 -12.34 3.34 -18.32
CA LYS A 230 -10.88 3.59 -18.34
C LYS A 230 -10.41 4.62 -17.30
N HIS A 231 -11.34 5.26 -16.60
CA HIS A 231 -11.03 6.33 -15.66
C HIS A 231 -10.85 5.78 -14.25
N MET A 232 -9.82 6.29 -13.57
CA MET A 232 -9.50 5.95 -12.19
C MET A 232 -10.10 7.01 -11.27
N TYR A 233 -10.83 6.55 -10.24
CA TYR A 233 -11.43 7.39 -9.22
C TYR A 233 -10.96 6.98 -7.83
N GLY A 234 -10.81 7.97 -6.96
CA GLY A 234 -10.61 7.77 -5.54
C GLY A 234 -11.91 7.58 -4.77
N ASP A 235 -11.83 7.52 -3.44
CA ASP A 235 -13.01 7.38 -2.59
C ASP A 235 -13.66 8.73 -2.22
N ILE A 236 -12.99 9.85 -2.49
CA ILE A 236 -13.47 11.18 -2.09
C ILE A 236 -14.09 11.97 -3.25
N ASP A 237 -15.09 12.80 -2.93
CA ASP A 237 -15.48 13.90 -3.81
C ASP A 237 -14.42 15.02 -3.70
N PHE A 238 -13.40 14.94 -4.55
CA PHE A 238 -12.25 15.83 -4.49
C PHE A 238 -12.62 17.32 -4.58
N ALA A 239 -13.64 17.67 -5.38
CA ALA A 239 -14.03 19.05 -5.60
C ALA A 239 -14.61 19.70 -4.34
N SER A 240 -15.46 18.98 -3.59
CA SER A 240 -16.00 19.51 -2.33
C SER A 240 -15.02 19.39 -1.16
N VAL A 241 -14.20 18.34 -1.13
CA VAL A 241 -13.23 18.10 -0.06
C VAL A 241 -12.07 19.10 -0.10
N SER A 242 -11.49 19.33 -1.29
CA SER A 242 -10.34 20.23 -1.46
C SER A 242 -10.61 21.68 -1.03
N LYS A 243 -11.88 22.11 -0.99
CA LYS A 243 -12.26 23.46 -0.53
C LYS A 243 -12.26 23.64 0.99
N LYS A 244 -12.22 22.55 1.78
CA LYS A 244 -12.36 22.60 3.25
C LYS A 244 -11.10 22.23 4.03
N VAL A 245 -10.23 21.45 3.44
CA VAL A 245 -9.13 20.77 4.12
C VAL A 245 -7.84 21.55 3.99
N LYS A 246 -6.88 21.35 4.90
CA LYS A 246 -5.55 21.96 4.74
C LYS A 246 -4.63 21.15 3.83
N LEU A 247 -4.88 19.85 3.71
CA LEU A 247 -4.12 18.92 2.88
C LEU A 247 -5.03 17.84 2.31
N VAL A 248 -4.88 17.52 1.01
CA VAL A 248 -5.63 16.47 0.32
C VAL A 248 -4.75 15.74 -0.69
N THR A 249 -4.89 14.42 -0.81
CA THR A 249 -4.29 13.67 -1.93
C THR A 249 -5.25 13.57 -3.11
N PRO A 250 -4.78 13.81 -4.36
CA PRO A 250 -5.57 13.55 -5.55
C PRO A 250 -5.53 12.06 -5.91
N THR A 251 -6.55 11.60 -6.63
CA THR A 251 -6.55 10.30 -7.30
C THR A 251 -6.91 10.51 -8.77
N PRO A 252 -6.02 10.17 -9.72
CA PRO A 252 -4.67 9.59 -9.55
C PRO A 252 -3.62 10.60 -9.04
N GLY A 253 -2.42 10.09 -8.71
CA GLY A 253 -1.23 10.92 -8.45
C GLY A 253 -0.93 11.21 -6.97
N GLY A 254 -1.80 10.81 -6.05
CA GLY A 254 -1.60 10.90 -4.60
C GLY A 254 -0.85 9.71 -4.02
N VAL A 255 -1.57 8.75 -3.43
CA VAL A 255 -0.96 7.61 -2.70
C VAL A 255 -0.29 6.60 -3.64
N GLY A 256 -0.90 6.30 -4.79
CA GLY A 256 -0.47 5.22 -5.69
C GLY A 256 1.01 5.24 -6.12
N PRO A 257 1.58 6.39 -6.55
CA PRO A 257 3.01 6.46 -6.89
C PRO A 257 3.94 6.07 -5.74
N LEU A 258 3.60 6.42 -4.50
CA LEU A 258 4.40 6.06 -3.34
C LEU A 258 4.23 4.59 -2.97
N THR A 259 3.06 3.98 -3.18
CA THR A 259 2.87 2.54 -2.95
C THR A 259 3.90 1.72 -3.74
N VAL A 260 4.15 2.08 -5.00
CA VAL A 260 5.20 1.42 -5.80
C VAL A 260 6.59 1.71 -5.23
N ALA A 261 6.88 2.96 -4.87
CA ALA A 261 8.17 3.32 -4.29
C ALA A 261 8.49 2.60 -2.97
N LYS A 262 7.48 2.43 -2.10
CA LYS A 262 7.61 1.71 -0.83
C LYS A 262 7.81 0.20 -1.05
N LEU A 263 7.19 -0.38 -2.06
CA LEU A 263 7.43 -1.78 -2.44
C LEU A 263 8.90 -2.00 -2.85
N ILE A 264 9.45 -1.12 -3.71
CA ILE A 264 10.86 -1.21 -4.11
C ILE A 264 11.78 -0.97 -2.90
N GLU A 265 11.47 -0.01 -2.04
CA GLU A 265 12.20 0.22 -0.80
C GLU A 265 12.22 -1.02 0.10
N ASN A 266 11.08 -1.69 0.28
CA ASN A 266 10.99 -2.92 1.06
C ASN A 266 11.87 -4.03 0.48
N THR A 267 11.88 -4.18 -0.85
CA THR A 267 12.72 -5.16 -1.55
C THR A 267 14.21 -4.94 -1.26
N VAL A 268 14.65 -3.67 -1.27
CA VAL A 268 16.03 -3.30 -0.97
C VAL A 268 16.36 -3.52 0.51
N LYS A 269 15.45 -3.17 1.43
CA LYS A 269 15.61 -3.44 2.86
C LYS A 269 15.74 -4.95 3.12
N CYS A 270 14.92 -5.79 2.47
CA CYS A 270 15.03 -7.25 2.57
C CYS A 270 16.37 -7.76 2.06
N ALA A 271 16.83 -7.28 0.90
CA ALA A 271 18.15 -7.65 0.39
C ALA A 271 19.28 -7.32 1.38
N GLN A 272 19.24 -6.12 1.97
CA GLN A 272 20.22 -5.69 2.97
C GLN A 272 20.18 -6.56 4.24
N LYS A 273 18.98 -6.94 4.70
CA LYS A 273 18.83 -7.78 5.88
C LYS A 273 19.40 -9.18 5.65
N LEU A 274 19.01 -9.83 4.55
CA LEU A 274 19.51 -11.16 4.18
C LEU A 274 21.04 -11.18 4.02
N SER A 275 21.62 -10.13 3.45
CA SER A 275 23.08 -10.02 3.28
C SER A 275 23.87 -9.87 4.59
N LYS A 276 23.23 -9.43 5.68
CA LYS A 276 23.87 -9.32 7.01
C LYS A 276 23.76 -10.60 7.83
N GLU A 277 22.82 -11.47 7.47
CA GLU A 277 22.55 -12.75 8.14
C GLU A 277 23.29 -13.92 7.48
N SER A 278 23.94 -13.67 6.32
CA SER A 278 24.83 -14.61 5.60
C SER A 278 26.29 -14.37 5.97
#